data_AF-A0A9P0MAQ7-F1
#
_entry.id   AF-A0A9P0MAQ7-F1
#
_cell.length_a   1.000
_cell.length_b   1.000
_cell.length_c   1.000
_cell.angle_alpha   90.00
_cell.angle_beta   90.00
_cell.angle_gamma   90.00
#
_symmetry.space_group_name_H-M   'P 1'
#
loop_
_entity.id
_entity.type
_entity.pdbx_description
1 polymer ?
#
loop_
_entity_poly.entity_id
_entity_poly.type
_entity_poly.pdbx_seq_one_letter_code
_entity_poly.pdbx_strand_id
1 'polypeptide(L)'
;MLFGKQCTAHIYFKRIPLEEIPEEEAAQEKFLRDRFVIRDKLKESFLKTGDFFATSGVPRVEPFEMPRRFYPVINVLVWLSVTLIPISYYLIKLFFSGEILYFSIGAGIIGAFFLLLNKTVGMSEIKKGSSYGTTTPKKTS
;
A
#
# COMPACT_ATOMS: atom_id res chain seq x y z
N MET A 1 -4.36 -9.03 -9.06
CA MET A 1 -4.51 -9.98 -7.95
C MET A 1 -3.23 -9.97 -7.12
N LEU A 2 -3.30 -9.66 -5.83
CA LEU A 2 -2.17 -9.77 -4.91
C LEU A 2 -1.92 -11.25 -4.63
N PHE A 3 -0.98 -11.85 -5.37
CA PHE A 3 -0.39 -13.13 -4.97
C PHE A 3 0.20 -12.90 -3.57
N GLY A 4 -0.24 -13.65 -2.56
CA GLY A 4 0.10 -13.50 -1.13
C GLY A 4 1.58 -13.68 -0.77
N LYS A 5 2.49 -13.19 -1.62
CA LYS A 5 3.90 -13.05 -1.39
C LYS A 5 4.11 -12.01 -0.30
N GLN A 6 4.96 -12.35 0.66
CA GLN A 6 5.33 -11.45 1.74
C GLN A 6 6.08 -10.24 1.16
N CYS A 7 5.49 -9.06 1.25
CA CYS A 7 6.17 -7.80 0.95
C CYS A 7 6.90 -7.35 2.22
N THR A 8 8.20 -7.65 2.30
CA THR A 8 9.06 -7.11 3.36
C THR A 8 9.61 -5.76 2.90
N ALA A 9 9.25 -4.68 3.59
CA ALA A 9 9.78 -3.35 3.33
C ALA A 9 10.99 -3.09 4.24
N HIS A 10 12.17 -2.91 3.65
CA HIS A 10 13.36 -2.46 4.36
C HIS A 10 13.44 -0.93 4.23
N ILE A 11 13.33 -0.21 5.36
CA ILE A 11 13.29 1.25 5.37
C ILE A 11 14.32 1.80 6.35
N TYR A 12 15.09 2.77 5.88
CA TYR A 12 16.01 3.55 6.71
C TYR A 12 15.41 4.92 7.00
N PHE A 13 15.28 5.25 8.29
CA PHE A 13 14.83 6.57 8.74
C PHE A 13 15.94 7.23 9.57
N LYS A 14 16.25 8.49 9.24
CA LYS A 14 17.12 9.36 10.03
C LYS A 14 16.43 10.69 10.26
N ARG A 15 16.33 11.12 11.52
CA ARG A 15 15.87 12.47 11.86
C ARG A 15 16.98 13.47 11.54
N ILE A 16 16.61 14.61 10.98
CA ILE A 16 17.51 15.73 10.69
C ILE A 16 17.07 16.87 11.62
N PRO A 17 17.90 17.31 12.57
CA PRO A 17 17.56 18.45 13.41
C PRO A 17 17.50 19.73 12.56
N LEU A 18 16.66 20.67 12.96
CA LEU A 18 16.49 21.93 12.22
C LEU A 18 17.75 22.80 12.28
N GLU A 19 18.57 22.65 13.32
CA GLU A 19 19.84 23.39 13.43
C GLU A 19 20.88 22.97 12.37
N GLU A 20 20.77 21.77 11.80
CA GLU A 20 21.67 21.29 10.73
C GLU A 20 21.32 21.87 9.34
N ILE A 21 20.18 22.55 9.21
CA ILE A 21 19.69 23.06 7.92
C ILE A 21 20.27 24.46 7.70
N PRO A 22 21.14 24.66 6.70
CA PRO A 22 21.65 25.99 6.40
C PRO A 22 20.56 26.91 5.85
N GLU A 23 20.55 28.17 6.29
CA GLU A 23 19.61 29.21 5.85
C GLU A 23 20.01 29.85 4.52
N GLU A 24 21.29 29.76 4.15
CA GLU A 24 21.82 30.33 2.91
C GLU A 24 21.58 29.41 1.70
N GLU A 25 21.12 29.97 0.58
CA GLU A 25 20.68 29.21 -0.61
C GLU A 25 21.77 28.32 -1.21
N ALA A 26 23.00 28.82 -1.35
CA ALA A 26 24.12 28.05 -1.89
C ALA A 26 24.54 26.89 -0.96
N ALA A 27 24.50 27.12 0.35
CA ALA A 27 24.79 26.09 1.34
C ALA A 27 23.66 25.04 1.41
N GLN A 28 22.42 25.44 1.18
CA GLN A 28 21.26 24.55 1.11
C GLN A 28 21.32 23.63 -0.12
N GLU A 29 21.69 24.15 -1.29
CA GLU A 29 21.86 23.33 -2.49
C GLU A 29 22.93 22.25 -2.27
N LYS A 30 24.08 22.65 -1.68
CA LYS A 30 25.16 21.71 -1.36
C LYS A 30 24.73 20.67 -0.34
N PHE A 31 24.04 21.08 0.73
CA PHE A 31 23.50 20.17 1.74
C PHE A 31 22.54 19.14 1.13
N LEU A 32 21.61 19.58 0.27
CA LEU A 32 20.70 18.69 -0.43
C LEU A 32 21.45 17.71 -1.33
N ARG A 33 22.42 18.21 -2.12
CA ARG A 33 23.25 17.37 -3.01
C ARG A 33 23.99 16.29 -2.22
N ASP A 34 24.61 16.63 -1.12
CA ASP A 34 25.35 15.69 -0.28
C ASP A 34 24.41 14.61 0.31
N ARG A 35 23.20 15.01 0.74
CA ARG A 35 22.16 14.06 1.18
C ARG A 35 21.69 13.14 0.06
N PHE A 36 21.55 13.64 -1.16
CA PHE A 36 21.21 12.82 -2.33
C PHE A 36 22.29 11.77 -2.62
N VAL A 37 23.57 12.15 -2.57
CA VAL A 37 24.69 11.22 -2.78
C VAL A 37 24.71 10.12 -1.72
N ILE A 38 24.48 10.47 -0.45
CA ILE A 38 24.40 9.48 0.64
C ILE A 38 23.25 8.49 0.39
N ARG A 39 22.08 8.99 -0.04
CA ARG A 39 20.92 8.14 -0.35
C ARG A 39 21.21 7.16 -1.49
N ASP A 40 21.89 7.60 -2.54
CA ASP A 40 22.25 6.74 -3.66
C ASP A 40 23.25 5.66 -3.24
N LYS A 41 24.25 5.99 -2.41
CA LYS A 41 25.18 4.99 -1.85
C LYS A 41 24.48 3.95 -0.98
N LEU A 42 23.51 4.36 -0.17
CA LEU A 42 22.70 3.45 0.65
C LEU A 42 21.87 2.50 -0.23
N LYS A 43 21.25 3.03 -1.29
CA LYS A 43 20.51 2.23 -2.27
C LYS A 43 21.42 1.24 -2.98
N GLU A 44 22.59 1.67 -3.41
CA GLU A 44 23.57 0.81 -4.09
C GLU A 44 24.07 -0.31 -3.16
N SER A 45 24.37 0.00 -1.89
CA SER A 45 24.73 -1.00 -0.88
C SER A 45 23.64 -2.04 -0.70
N PHE A 46 22.37 -1.60 -0.58
CA PHE A 46 21.24 -2.49 -0.42
C PHE A 46 21.03 -3.40 -1.64
N LEU A 47 21.19 -2.86 -2.86
CA LEU A 47 21.08 -3.65 -4.09
C LEU A 47 22.19 -4.72 -4.22
N LYS A 48 23.40 -4.43 -3.74
CA LYS A 48 24.54 -5.37 -3.85
C LYS A 48 24.58 -6.42 -2.74
N THR A 49 24.25 -6.03 -1.50
CA THR A 49 24.49 -6.86 -0.30
C THR A 49 23.22 -7.23 0.46
N GLY A 50 22.10 -6.56 0.19
CA GLY A 50 20.87 -6.67 1.00
C GLY A 50 20.92 -5.90 2.31
N ASP A 51 22.01 -5.20 2.62
CA ASP A 51 22.16 -4.34 3.80
C ASP A 51 22.46 -2.89 3.37
N PHE A 52 21.82 -1.93 4.03
CA PHE A 52 22.04 -0.50 3.79
C PHE A 52 23.45 -0.05 4.20
N PHE A 53 24.05 -0.67 5.22
CA PHE A 53 25.27 -0.15 5.86
C PHE A 53 26.57 -0.83 5.40
N ALA A 54 26.49 -1.96 4.69
CA ALA A 54 27.65 -2.79 4.39
C ALA A 54 28.72 -2.07 3.54
N THR A 55 28.33 -1.32 2.50
CA THR A 55 29.28 -0.66 1.59
C THR A 55 29.07 0.85 1.46
N SER A 56 28.11 1.42 2.20
CA SER A 56 27.72 2.84 2.07
C SER A 56 28.58 3.80 2.89
N GLY A 57 29.32 3.30 3.89
CA GLY A 57 30.14 4.13 4.79
C GLY A 57 29.34 4.88 5.86
N VAL A 58 28.04 4.60 6.00
CA VAL A 58 27.18 5.17 7.05
C VAL A 58 27.22 4.25 8.28
N PRO A 59 27.32 4.78 9.52
CA PRO A 59 27.32 3.96 10.72
C PRO A 59 26.02 3.15 10.83
N ARG A 60 26.16 1.88 11.23
CA ARG A 60 25.03 0.95 11.37
C ARG A 60 24.11 1.42 12.48
N VAL A 61 22.82 1.52 12.18
CA VAL A 61 21.78 1.85 13.15
C VAL A 61 21.11 0.56 13.64
N GLU A 62 20.69 0.53 14.90
CA GLU A 62 19.96 -0.60 15.47
C GLU A 62 18.66 -0.86 14.68
N PRO A 63 18.39 -2.12 14.30
CA PRO A 63 17.18 -2.46 13.57
C PRO A 63 15.96 -2.29 14.49
N PHE A 64 14.96 -1.53 14.03
CA PHE A 64 13.65 -1.48 14.66
C PHE A 64 12.71 -2.42 13.91
N GLU A 65 12.38 -3.55 14.53
CA GLU A 65 11.39 -4.49 14.00
C GLU A 65 10.00 -4.17 14.56
N MET A 66 9.07 -3.81 13.68
CA MET A 66 7.69 -3.60 14.10
C MET A 66 7.04 -4.96 14.38
N PRO A 67 6.49 -5.20 15.59
CA PRO A 67 5.87 -6.47 15.91
C PRO A 67 4.62 -6.68 15.05
N ARG A 68 4.42 -7.92 14.57
CA ARG A 68 3.26 -8.29 13.77
C ARG A 68 1.98 -8.10 14.61
N ARG A 69 1.08 -7.22 14.16
CA ARG A 69 -0.17 -6.92 14.88
C ARG A 69 -1.28 -7.86 14.42
N PHE A 70 -1.82 -8.66 15.34
CA PHE A 70 -2.96 -9.56 15.07
C PHE A 70 -4.32 -8.89 15.22
N TYR A 71 -4.38 -7.74 15.91
CA TYR A 71 -5.62 -6.99 16.14
C TYR A 71 -6.45 -6.68 14.88
N PRO A 72 -5.86 -6.31 13.72
CA PRO A 72 -6.65 -6.06 12.51
C PRO A 72 -7.37 -7.30 12.01
N VAL A 73 -6.73 -8.48 12.08
CA VAL A 73 -7.33 -9.75 11.64
C VAL A 73 -8.49 -10.11 12.53
N ILE A 74 -8.31 -9.99 13.85
CA ILE A 74 -9.38 -10.25 14.83
C ILE A 74 -10.55 -9.29 14.59
N ASN A 75 -10.28 -8.00 14.40
CA ASN A 75 -11.31 -7.01 14.15
C ASN A 75 -12.12 -7.34 12.89
N VAL A 76 -11.44 -7.71 11.79
CA VAL A 76 -12.10 -8.12 10.55
C VAL A 76 -12.97 -9.35 10.77
N LEU A 77 -12.48 -10.37 11.47
CA LEU A 77 -13.25 -11.59 11.76
C LEU A 77 -14.49 -11.28 12.60
N VAL A 78 -14.36 -10.44 13.62
CA VAL A 78 -15.49 -10.04 14.48
C VAL A 78 -16.56 -9.31 13.65
N TRP A 79 -16.18 -8.29 12.88
CA TRP A 79 -17.14 -7.56 12.06
C TRP A 79 -17.75 -8.43 10.96
N LEU A 80 -16.98 -9.33 10.37
CA LEU A 80 -17.48 -10.30 9.41
C LEU A 80 -18.52 -11.21 10.05
N SER A 81 -18.25 -11.80 11.21
CA SER A 81 -19.21 -12.65 11.91
C SER A 81 -20.46 -11.87 12.33
N VAL A 82 -20.31 -10.69 12.92
CA VAL A 82 -21.43 -9.85 13.38
C VAL A 82 -22.35 -9.44 12.24
N THR A 83 -21.83 -9.21 11.04
CA THR A 83 -22.65 -8.83 9.87
C THR A 83 -23.20 -10.04 9.13
N LEU A 84 -22.40 -11.09 8.95
CA LEU A 84 -22.76 -12.23 8.10
C LEU A 84 -23.75 -13.17 8.78
N ILE A 85 -23.69 -13.33 10.11
CA ILE A 85 -24.62 -14.17 10.88
C ILE A 85 -26.09 -13.68 10.77
N PRO A 86 -26.43 -12.42 11.08
CA PRO A 86 -27.82 -11.97 10.97
C PRO A 86 -28.30 -12.00 9.52
N ILE A 87 -27.48 -11.58 8.55
CA ILE A 87 -27.85 -11.61 7.13
C ILE A 87 -28.16 -13.03 6.68
N SER A 88 -27.29 -14.00 6.99
CA SER A 88 -27.52 -15.41 6.63
C SER A 88 -28.75 -15.99 7.33
N TYR A 89 -28.97 -15.67 8.61
CA TYR A 89 -30.17 -16.08 9.35
C TYR A 89 -31.45 -15.55 8.69
N TYR A 90 -31.52 -14.26 8.35
CA TYR A 90 -32.68 -13.69 7.68
C TYR A 90 -32.90 -14.27 6.28
N LEU A 91 -31.85 -14.52 5.51
CA LEU A 91 -31.95 -15.16 4.20
C LEU A 91 -32.50 -16.58 4.29
N ILE A 92 -32.02 -17.38 5.25
CA ILE A 92 -32.51 -18.74 5.47
C ILE A 92 -33.98 -18.70 5.89
N LYS A 93 -34.34 -17.82 6.84
CA LYS A 93 -35.73 -17.66 7.29
C LYS A 93 -36.66 -17.24 6.15
N LEU A 94 -36.21 -16.34 5.29
CA LEU A 94 -36.96 -15.87 4.12
C LEU A 94 -37.13 -16.97 3.07
N PHE A 95 -36.12 -17.81 2.88
CA PHE A 95 -36.20 -18.96 1.98
C PHE A 95 -37.26 -19.96 2.43
N PHE A 96 -37.34 -20.24 3.73
CA PHE A 96 -38.34 -21.14 4.29
C PHE A 96 -39.74 -20.52 4.48
N SER A 97 -39.86 -19.19 4.52
CA SER A 97 -41.17 -18.52 4.68
C SER A 97 -42.01 -18.47 3.41
N GLY A 98 -41.49 -18.91 2.26
CA GLY A 98 -42.24 -19.04 1.00
C GLY A 98 -42.60 -17.71 0.32
N GLU A 99 -42.18 -16.57 0.88
CA GLU A 99 -42.49 -15.25 0.33
C GLU A 99 -41.45 -14.82 -0.72
N ILE A 100 -41.54 -15.45 -1.90
CA ILE A 100 -40.66 -15.28 -3.06
C ILE A 100 -40.59 -13.80 -3.51
N LEU A 101 -41.63 -13.00 -3.26
CA LEU A 101 -41.64 -11.56 -3.58
C LEU A 101 -40.57 -10.77 -2.83
N TYR A 102 -40.49 -10.91 -1.50
CA TYR A 102 -39.49 -10.21 -0.70
C TYR A 102 -38.07 -10.70 -1.01
N PHE A 103 -37.94 -12.00 -1.30
CA PHE A 103 -36.68 -12.58 -1.78
C PHE A 103 -36.24 -11.98 -3.12
N SER A 104 -37.15 -11.83 -4.08
CA SER A 104 -36.90 -11.22 -5.38
C SER A 104 -36.47 -9.75 -5.26
N ILE A 105 -37.14 -8.98 -4.40
CA ILE A 105 -36.78 -7.57 -4.15
C ILE A 105 -35.40 -7.47 -3.51
N GLY A 106 -35.11 -8.29 -2.49
CA GLY A 106 -33.80 -8.33 -1.83
C GLY A 106 -32.68 -8.73 -2.77
N ALA A 107 -32.88 -9.79 -3.56
CA ALA A 107 -31.93 -10.23 -4.58
C ALA A 107 -31.71 -9.17 -5.67
N GLY A 108 -32.76 -8.45 -6.07
CA GLY A 108 -32.67 -7.34 -7.01
C GLY A 108 -31.82 -6.18 -6.49
N ILE A 109 -31.98 -5.80 -5.22
CA ILE A 109 -31.17 -4.75 -4.58
C ILE A 109 -29.69 -5.17 -4.51
N ILE A 110 -29.42 -6.40 -4.03
CA ILE A 110 -28.05 -6.93 -3.94
C ILE A 110 -27.41 -7.00 -5.34
N GLY A 111 -28.15 -7.47 -6.35
CA GLY A 111 -27.71 -7.51 -7.73
C GLY A 111 -27.40 -6.12 -8.31
N ALA A 112 -28.25 -5.13 -8.06
CA ALA A 112 -28.03 -3.75 -8.48
C ALA A 112 -26.76 -3.16 -7.84
N PHE A 113 -26.57 -3.35 -6.52
CA PHE A 113 -25.35 -2.94 -5.84
C PHE A 113 -24.11 -3.65 -6.37
N PHE A 114 -24.20 -4.96 -6.67
CA PHE A 114 -23.10 -5.72 -7.25
C PHE A 114 -22.70 -5.19 -8.64
N LEU A 115 -23.67 -4.86 -9.49
CA LEU A 115 -23.42 -4.26 -10.79
C LEU A 115 -22.78 -2.87 -10.67
N LEU A 116 -23.28 -2.04 -9.76
CA LEU A 116 -22.72 -0.71 -9.50
C LEU A 116 -21.28 -0.80 -8.96
N LEU A 117 -21.02 -1.71 -8.03
CA LEU A 117 -19.68 -1.95 -7.50
C LEU A 117 -18.70 -2.41 -8.58
N ASN A 118 -19.09 -3.39 -9.40
CA ASN A 118 -18.25 -3.85 -10.51
C ASN A 118 -17.97 -2.73 -11.52
N LYS A 119 -18.96 -1.87 -11.80
CA LYS A 119 -18.77 -0.69 -12.65
C LYS A 119 -17.79 0.30 -12.04
N THR A 120 -17.89 0.57 -10.74
CA THR A 120 -16.97 1.46 -10.02
C THR A 120 -15.56 0.88 -9.96
N VAL A 121 -15.41 -0.43 -9.74
CA VAL A 121 -14.11 -1.11 -9.77
C VAL A 121 -13.47 -0.99 -11.16
N GLY A 122 -14.24 -1.23 -12.24
CA GLY A 122 -13.76 -1.03 -13.61
C GLY A 122 -13.41 0.42 -13.96
N MET A 123 -14.02 1.39 -13.28
CA MET A 123 -13.68 2.81 -13.41
C MET A 123 -12.42 3.19 -12.60
N SER A 124 -12.16 2.48 -11.50
CA SER A 124 -10.97 2.64 -10.66
C SER A 124 -9.74 1.86 -11.14
N GLU A 125 -9.90 0.95 -12.11
CA GLU A 125 -8.77 0.39 -12.86
C GLU A 125 -8.12 1.51 -13.69
N ILE A 126 -7.11 2.13 -13.11
CA ILE A 126 -6.26 3.12 -13.76
C ILE A 126 -5.55 2.43 -14.94
N LYS A 127 -6.12 2.50 -16.15
CA LYS A 127 -5.44 2.15 -17.41
C LYS A 127 -4.36 3.15 -17.81
N LYS A 128 -4.14 4.20 -17.01
CA LYS A 128 -3.18 5.28 -17.25
C LYS A 128 -2.00 5.17 -16.28
N GLY A 129 -1.05 4.29 -16.57
CA GLY A 129 0.30 4.46 -16.05
C GLY A 129 0.80 5.85 -16.47
N SER A 130 1.34 6.62 -15.53
CA SER A 130 1.83 7.98 -15.80
C SER A 130 2.81 7.97 -16.97
N SER A 131 2.54 8.81 -17.98
CA SER A 131 3.45 9.12 -19.08
C SER A 131 4.62 10.00 -18.59
N TYR A 132 5.22 9.67 -17.46
CA TYR A 132 6.47 10.27 -16.99
C TYR A 132 7.59 9.34 -17.45
N GLY A 133 8.23 9.68 -18.58
CA GLY A 133 9.41 8.97 -19.09
C GLY A 133 9.45 8.68 -20.59
N THR A 134 8.40 8.98 -21.35
CA THR A 134 8.34 8.67 -22.80
C THR A 134 9.03 9.68 -23.71
N THR A 135 9.61 10.76 -23.17
CA THR A 135 10.34 11.79 -23.94
C THR A 135 11.86 11.70 -23.78
N THR A 136 12.41 10.52 -23.50
CA THR A 136 13.85 10.32 -23.70
C THR A 136 14.06 9.89 -25.16
N PRO A 137 14.70 10.72 -26.01
CA PRO A 137 15.00 10.32 -27.38
C PRO A 137 15.92 9.10 -27.36
N LYS A 138 15.53 8.04 -28.09
CA LYS A 138 16.41 6.90 -28.38
C LYS A 138 17.68 7.43 -29.05
N LYS A 139 18.85 7.22 -28.42
CA LYS A 139 20.14 7.32 -29.11
C LYS A 139 20.18 6.22 -30.16
N THR A 140 20.06 6.60 -31.42
CA THR A 140 20.41 5.73 -32.55
C THR A 140 21.93 5.60 -32.58
N SER A 141 22.39 4.36 -32.47
CA SER A 141 23.78 3.97 -32.74
C SER A 141 24.05 3.93 -34.24
#